data_AF-A0A9N9J731-F1
#
_entry.id   AF-A0A9N9J731-F1
#
_cell.length_a   1.000
_cell.length_b   1.000
_cell.length_c   1.000
_cell.angle_alpha   90.00
_cell.angle_beta   90.00
_cell.angle_gamma   90.00
#
_symmetry.space_group_name_H-M   'P 1'
#
loop_
_entity.id
_entity.type
_entity.pdbx_description
1 polymer ?
#
loop_
_entity_poly.entity_id
_entity_poly.type
_entity_poly.pdbx_seq_one_letter_code
_entity_poly.pdbx_strand_id
1 'polypeptide(L)'
;NSDYCSFEKLRSQVISDDGRTISAHQDIRYNERVRAIQSVETGIHNWDVIIESPSTSDWVGVCGEGDVINFSCGDYNSKVWILGSTGHVSNNAHQRPYGTPQFGRNTKVTVHLNMYDRTLAFSVNDVRYPPVLEWKNLPSKVYPLVSMRHNGRFRISRHN
;
A
#
# COMPACT_ATOMS: atom_id res chain seq x y z
N ASN A 1 -20.39 -2.26 8.51
CA ASN A 1 -19.17 -1.89 9.25
C ASN A 1 -18.02 -2.64 8.60
N SER A 2 -17.39 -2.03 7.58
CA SER A 2 -16.43 -2.71 6.70
C SER A 2 -15.02 -2.69 7.29
N ASP A 3 -14.40 -3.84 7.47
CA ASP A 3 -13.03 -3.97 7.99
C ASP A 3 -12.02 -4.11 6.85
N TYR A 4 -11.70 -2.96 6.24
CA TYR A 4 -10.64 -2.82 5.22
C TYR A 4 -9.23 -2.76 5.83
N CYS A 5 -9.10 -2.97 7.15
CA CYS A 5 -7.83 -3.05 7.86
C CYS A 5 -7.45 -4.49 8.22
N SER A 6 -7.93 -5.46 7.43
CA SER A 6 -7.62 -6.87 7.57
C SER A 6 -7.14 -7.45 6.24
N PHE A 7 -5.97 -8.07 6.26
CA PHE A 7 -5.31 -8.62 5.09
C PHE A 7 -5.80 -10.03 4.73
N GLU A 8 -5.93 -10.34 3.44
CA GLU A 8 -6.20 -11.71 2.96
C GLU A 8 -4.89 -12.45 2.70
N LYS A 9 -4.74 -13.69 3.21
CA LYS A 9 -3.53 -14.47 3.00
C LYS A 9 -3.45 -14.96 1.55
N LEU A 10 -2.50 -14.40 0.79
CA LEU A 10 -2.31 -14.78 -0.62
C LEU A 10 -1.17 -15.80 -0.82
N ARG A 11 -0.16 -15.88 0.08
CA ARG A 11 0.96 -16.86 0.04
C ARG A 11 1.57 -17.15 1.44
N SER A 12 2.88 -17.46 1.51
CA SER A 12 3.72 -17.93 2.63
C SER A 12 3.81 -17.02 3.87
N GLN A 13 2.93 -16.03 4.00
CA GLN A 13 3.00 -15.01 5.03
C GLN A 13 2.45 -15.50 6.35
N VAL A 14 2.99 -14.90 7.41
CA VAL A 14 2.41 -14.97 8.74
C VAL A 14 1.57 -13.70 8.93
N ILE A 15 0.26 -13.86 8.90
CA ILE A 15 -0.70 -12.83 9.30
C ILE A 15 -1.06 -13.11 10.75
N SER A 16 -1.06 -12.10 11.61
CA SER A 16 -1.52 -12.24 13.00
C SER A 16 -3.00 -12.62 13.05
N ASP A 17 -3.44 -13.24 14.15
CA ASP A 17 -4.83 -13.70 14.31
C ASP A 17 -5.86 -12.56 14.16
N ASP A 18 -5.46 -11.32 14.42
CA ASP A 18 -6.28 -10.12 14.24
C ASP A 18 -6.30 -9.56 12.80
N GLY A 19 -5.57 -10.17 11.86
CA GLY A 19 -5.52 -9.77 10.45
C GLY A 19 -4.73 -8.49 10.16
N ARG A 20 -4.17 -7.83 11.18
CA ARG A 20 -3.62 -6.47 11.07
C ARG A 20 -2.11 -6.41 10.91
N THR A 21 -1.40 -7.43 11.36
CA THR A 21 0.05 -7.52 11.22
C THR A 21 0.37 -8.56 10.18
N ILE A 22 1.27 -8.20 9.27
CA ILE A 22 1.80 -9.09 8.27
C ILE A 22 3.32 -9.11 8.36
N SER A 23 3.88 -10.31 8.35
CA SER A 23 5.32 -10.54 8.29
C SER A 23 5.68 -11.38 7.08
N ALA A 24 6.71 -10.93 6.37
CA ALA A 24 7.34 -11.67 5.30
C ALA A 24 8.02 -12.92 5.89
N HIS A 25 7.87 -14.07 5.23
CA HIS A 25 8.66 -15.27 5.52
C HIS A 25 10.17 -15.00 5.33
N GLN A 26 11.03 -15.74 6.05
CA GLN A 26 12.47 -15.50 6.02
C GLN A 26 13.11 -15.83 4.66
N ASP A 27 12.52 -16.77 3.91
CA ASP A 27 13.09 -17.31 2.66
C ASP A 27 12.65 -16.60 1.37
N ILE A 28 11.96 -15.47 1.46
CA ILE A 28 11.36 -14.85 0.27
C ILE A 28 12.42 -14.07 -0.51
N ARG A 29 12.63 -14.46 -1.77
CA ARG A 29 13.58 -13.81 -2.69
C ARG A 29 13.02 -12.57 -3.39
N TYR A 30 11.70 -12.49 -3.50
CA TYR A 30 10.97 -11.43 -4.20
C TYR A 30 10.01 -10.70 -3.26
N ASN A 31 9.47 -9.58 -3.72
CA ASN A 31 8.42 -8.90 -2.98
C ASN A 31 7.17 -9.76 -2.89
N GLU A 32 6.64 -9.84 -1.67
CA GLU A 32 5.36 -10.44 -1.35
C GLU A 32 4.33 -9.34 -1.18
N ARG A 33 3.14 -9.56 -1.75
CA ARG A 33 2.11 -8.53 -1.91
C ARG A 33 0.83 -9.00 -1.24
N VAL A 34 0.15 -8.08 -0.59
CA VAL A 34 -1.11 -8.36 0.10
C VAL A 34 -2.04 -7.19 -0.03
N ARG A 35 -3.30 -7.51 -0.33
CA ARG A 35 -4.38 -6.55 -0.26
C ARG A 35 -5.32 -6.85 0.90
N ALA A 36 -6.04 -5.84 1.34
CA ALA A 36 -7.12 -6.05 2.29
C ALA A 36 -8.24 -6.90 1.67
N ILE A 37 -8.97 -7.62 2.52
CA ILE A 37 -10.11 -8.46 2.13
C ILE A 37 -11.21 -7.59 1.50
N GLN A 38 -11.48 -6.44 2.11
CA GLN A 38 -12.59 -5.57 1.72
C GLN A 38 -12.13 -4.42 0.84
N SER A 39 -12.94 -4.15 -0.18
CA SER A 39 -12.76 -2.98 -1.05
C SER A 39 -13.28 -1.70 -0.41
N VAL A 40 -12.83 -0.60 -0.99
CA VAL A 40 -13.32 0.75 -0.79
C VAL A 40 -13.88 1.24 -2.12
N GLU A 41 -15.14 1.71 -2.12
CA GLU A 41 -15.88 2.08 -3.34
C GLU A 41 -16.40 3.52 -3.32
N THR A 42 -16.70 4.06 -2.14
CA THR A 42 -17.26 5.40 -1.97
C THR A 42 -16.78 6.01 -0.65
N GLY A 43 -16.82 7.33 -0.52
CA GLY A 43 -16.44 8.04 0.70
C GLY A 43 -14.96 8.45 0.76
N ILE A 44 -14.59 9.02 1.91
CA ILE A 44 -13.22 9.42 2.25
C ILE A 44 -12.71 8.46 3.32
N HIS A 45 -11.58 7.81 3.04
CA HIS A 45 -11.00 6.76 3.88
C HIS A 45 -9.55 7.05 4.16
N ASN A 46 -9.16 6.84 5.42
CA ASN A 46 -7.79 6.98 5.86
C ASN A 46 -7.39 5.76 6.68
N TRP A 47 -6.21 5.23 6.42
CA TRP A 47 -5.62 4.15 7.21
C TRP A 47 -4.12 4.34 7.31
N ASP A 48 -3.56 3.84 8.40
CA ASP A 48 -2.14 3.86 8.68
C ASP A 48 -1.53 2.50 8.36
N VAL A 49 -0.33 2.53 7.80
CA VAL A 49 0.57 1.38 7.65
C VAL A 49 1.87 1.73 8.38
N ILE A 50 2.19 0.95 9.39
CA ILE A 50 3.45 1.08 10.14
C ILE A 50 4.43 0.06 9.60
N ILE A 51 5.58 0.57 9.16
CA ILE A 51 6.65 -0.21 8.54
C ILE A 51 7.74 -0.41 9.60
N GLU A 52 7.72 -1.56 10.25
CA GLU A 52 8.62 -1.84 11.40
C GLU A 52 10.05 -2.15 10.95
N SER A 53 10.22 -2.70 9.75
CA SER A 53 11.52 -2.98 9.14
C SER A 53 11.45 -2.69 7.63
N PRO A 54 11.91 -1.51 7.18
CA PRO A 54 11.81 -1.12 5.78
C PRO A 54 12.90 -1.79 4.92
N SER A 55 12.51 -2.17 3.70
CA SER A 55 13.38 -2.47 2.57
C SER A 55 13.25 -1.37 1.51
N THR A 56 14.27 -1.17 0.66
CA THR A 56 14.21 -0.23 -0.48
C THR A 56 13.21 -0.63 -1.56
N SER A 57 12.61 -1.81 -1.45
CA SER A 57 11.59 -2.33 -2.37
C SER A 57 10.21 -2.44 -1.71
N ASP A 58 9.96 -1.75 -0.61
CA ASP A 58 8.67 -1.78 0.07
C ASP A 58 7.70 -0.75 -0.52
N TRP A 59 6.41 -1.09 -0.57
CA TRP A 59 5.37 -0.25 -1.16
C TRP A 59 4.08 -0.27 -0.35
N VAL A 60 3.41 0.88 -0.29
CA VAL A 60 2.11 1.09 0.36
C VAL A 60 1.18 1.83 -0.60
N GLY A 61 -0.08 1.40 -0.70
CA GLY A 61 -1.05 2.12 -1.51
C GLY A 61 -2.35 1.34 -1.71
N VAL A 62 -2.84 1.35 -2.95
CA VAL A 62 -4.07 0.64 -3.32
C VAL A 62 -3.92 -0.14 -4.62
N CYS A 63 -4.77 -1.14 -4.81
CA CYS A 63 -4.93 -1.86 -6.08
C CYS A 63 -6.39 -1.93 -6.52
N GLY A 64 -6.63 -2.06 -7.83
CA GLY A 64 -7.94 -2.35 -8.40
C GLY A 64 -8.33 -3.84 -8.30
N GLU A 65 -9.45 -4.21 -8.92
CA GLU A 65 -9.86 -5.61 -9.05
C GLU A 65 -8.95 -6.41 -9.98
N GLY A 66 -8.64 -7.63 -9.57
CA GLY A 66 -7.83 -8.60 -10.32
C GLY A 66 -6.78 -9.27 -9.46
N ASP A 67 -5.95 -10.09 -10.09
CA ASP A 67 -4.86 -10.77 -9.42
C ASP A 67 -3.69 -9.80 -9.17
N VAL A 68 -3.42 -9.53 -7.90
CA VAL A 68 -2.37 -8.61 -7.45
C VAL A 68 -1.09 -9.34 -7.05
N ILE A 69 -1.06 -10.67 -7.16
CA ILE A 69 0.10 -11.47 -6.74
C ILE A 69 1.27 -11.40 -7.73
N ASN A 70 1.02 -11.00 -8.99
CA ASN A 70 1.99 -11.14 -10.10
C ASN A 70 2.23 -9.86 -10.92
N PHE A 71 2.00 -8.65 -10.39
CA PHE A 71 2.38 -7.44 -11.15
C PHE A 71 3.84 -7.04 -10.88
N SER A 72 4.59 -6.75 -11.95
CA SER A 72 5.88 -6.07 -11.86
C SER A 72 5.63 -4.58 -11.66
N CYS A 73 6.44 -3.88 -10.85
CA CYS A 73 6.38 -2.42 -10.82
C CYS A 73 6.72 -1.79 -12.18
N GLY A 74 7.33 -2.57 -13.10
CA GLY A 74 7.53 -2.22 -14.51
C GLY A 74 6.42 -2.71 -15.45
N ASP A 75 5.31 -3.23 -14.93
CA ASP A 75 4.17 -3.63 -15.74
C ASP A 75 3.27 -2.42 -16.04
N TYR A 76 3.19 -2.07 -17.32
CA TYR A 76 2.33 -1.00 -17.83
C TYR A 76 0.84 -1.24 -17.57
N ASN A 77 0.43 -2.50 -17.36
CA ASN A 77 -0.95 -2.88 -17.05
C ASN A 77 -1.20 -3.03 -15.54
N SER A 78 -0.25 -2.62 -14.70
CA SER A 78 -0.37 -2.77 -13.24
C SER A 78 -1.52 -1.91 -12.68
N LYS A 79 -2.54 -2.58 -12.15
CA LYS A 79 -3.70 -1.93 -11.52
C LYS A 79 -3.39 -1.46 -10.09
N VAL A 80 -2.26 -0.78 -9.88
CA VAL A 80 -1.81 -0.34 -8.56
C VAL A 80 -1.39 1.12 -8.54
N TRP A 81 -1.58 1.75 -7.39
CA TRP A 81 -1.20 3.13 -7.12
C TRP A 81 -0.51 3.15 -5.77
N ILE A 82 0.83 3.26 -5.78
CA ILE A 82 1.67 2.94 -4.63
C ILE A 82 2.73 4.01 -4.37
N LEU A 83 3.07 4.20 -3.09
CA LEU A 83 4.22 4.94 -2.58
C LEU A 83 5.29 3.93 -2.13
N GLY A 84 6.49 4.08 -2.65
CA GLY A 84 7.65 3.27 -2.32
C GLY A 84 8.49 3.86 -1.20
N SER A 85 9.22 2.98 -0.52
CA SER A 85 10.12 3.33 0.58
C SER A 85 11.29 4.21 0.22
N THR A 86 11.59 4.36 -1.08
CA THR A 86 12.59 5.31 -1.59
C THR A 86 12.01 6.70 -1.85
N GLY A 87 10.76 6.97 -1.47
CA GLY A 87 10.09 8.27 -1.59
C GLY A 87 9.49 8.55 -2.97
N HIS A 88 9.23 7.49 -3.75
CA HIS A 88 8.68 7.60 -5.10
C HIS A 88 7.27 7.04 -5.16
N VAL A 89 6.40 7.67 -5.95
CA VAL A 89 5.10 7.10 -6.31
C VAL A 89 5.18 6.37 -7.65
N SER A 90 4.40 5.31 -7.81
CA SER A 90 4.35 4.50 -9.03
C SER A 90 2.92 4.06 -9.39
N ASN A 91 2.60 4.14 -10.68
CA ASN A 91 1.45 3.53 -11.34
C ASN A 91 1.83 3.19 -12.80
N ASN A 92 1.40 2.04 -13.32
CA ASN A 92 1.61 1.65 -14.73
C ASN A 92 3.08 1.78 -15.20
N ALA A 93 4.04 1.30 -14.42
CA ALA A 93 5.47 1.44 -14.72
C ALA A 93 6.05 2.86 -14.71
N HIS A 94 5.25 3.88 -14.40
CA HIS A 94 5.70 5.25 -14.29
C HIS A 94 6.02 5.58 -12.83
N GLN A 95 7.30 5.65 -12.53
CA GLN A 95 7.82 6.05 -11.23
C GLN A 95 8.31 7.50 -11.26
N ARG A 96 8.05 8.26 -10.19
CA ARG A 96 8.59 9.60 -10.03
C ARG A 96 8.79 9.96 -8.56
N PRO A 97 9.67 10.94 -8.24
CA PRO A 97 9.80 11.45 -6.89
C PRO A 97 8.47 12.03 -6.39
N TYR A 98 8.10 11.72 -5.15
CA TYR A 98 6.91 12.29 -4.50
C TYR A 98 7.26 13.39 -3.50
N GLY A 99 8.56 13.61 -3.23
CA GLY A 99 9.06 14.59 -2.28
C GLY A 99 9.04 14.11 -0.82
N THR A 100 8.82 12.81 -0.60
CA THR A 100 8.84 12.19 0.74
C THR A 100 10.26 11.72 1.12
N PRO A 101 10.60 11.69 2.42
CA PRO A 101 11.82 11.03 2.86
C PRO A 101 11.74 9.52 2.61
N GLN A 102 12.90 8.87 2.57
CA GLN A 102 12.96 7.42 2.57
C GLN A 102 12.39 6.85 3.87
N PHE A 103 11.79 5.67 3.79
CA PHE A 103 11.22 5.02 4.97
C PHE A 103 12.34 4.53 5.88
N GLY A 104 12.23 4.92 7.15
CA GLY A 104 13.04 4.42 8.24
C GLY A 104 12.29 3.38 9.06
N ARG A 105 12.95 2.90 10.12
CA ARG A 105 12.32 2.00 11.07
C ARG A 105 11.11 2.67 11.71
N ASN A 106 10.00 1.94 11.80
CA ASN A 106 8.73 2.42 12.35
C ASN A 106 8.12 3.61 11.60
N THR A 107 8.47 3.81 10.32
CA THR A 107 7.80 4.83 9.50
C THR A 107 6.31 4.55 9.44
N LYS A 108 5.51 5.57 9.74
CA LYS A 108 4.06 5.55 9.60
C LYS A 108 3.68 6.18 8.27
N VAL A 109 3.05 5.41 7.40
CA VAL A 109 2.46 5.89 6.15
C VAL A 109 0.95 5.93 6.31
N THR A 110 0.36 7.12 6.27
CA THR A 110 -1.10 7.26 6.21
C THR A 110 -1.51 7.36 4.75
N VAL A 111 -2.43 6.50 4.32
CA VAL A 111 -3.03 6.57 2.99
C VAL A 111 -4.32 7.40 3.08
N HIS A 112 -4.43 8.42 2.23
CA HIS A 112 -5.61 9.29 2.14
C HIS A 112 -6.32 9.03 0.82
N LEU A 113 -7.42 8.30 0.86
CA LEU A 113 -8.22 7.96 -0.31
C LEU A 113 -9.54 8.72 -0.29
N ASN A 114 -9.81 9.49 -1.34
CA ASN A 114 -11.10 10.12 -1.57
C ASN A 114 -11.73 9.52 -2.83
N MET A 115 -12.75 8.68 -2.65
CA MET A 115 -13.43 8.01 -3.77
C MET A 115 -14.46 8.89 -4.48
N TYR A 116 -14.88 10.02 -3.88
CA TYR A 116 -15.73 11.00 -4.58
C TYR A 116 -14.96 11.69 -5.70
N ASP A 117 -13.74 12.15 -5.38
CA ASP A 117 -12.87 12.85 -6.33
C ASP A 117 -11.87 11.92 -7.02
N ARG A 118 -11.86 10.63 -6.64
CA ARG A 118 -10.88 9.62 -7.08
C ARG A 118 -9.45 10.10 -6.94
N THR A 119 -9.11 10.59 -5.75
CA THR A 119 -7.76 11.08 -5.43
C THR A 119 -7.11 10.22 -4.35
N LEU A 120 -5.78 10.12 -4.46
CA LEU A 120 -4.94 9.39 -3.51
C LEU A 120 -3.76 10.27 -3.13
N ALA A 121 -3.54 10.41 -1.82
CA ALA A 121 -2.41 11.12 -1.23
C ALA A 121 -1.82 10.29 -0.09
N PHE A 122 -0.64 10.68 0.37
CA PHE A 122 0.01 10.02 1.50
C PHE A 122 0.50 11.02 2.52
N SER A 123 0.53 10.61 3.79
CA SER A 123 1.36 11.24 4.81
C SER A 123 2.47 10.29 5.23
N VAL A 124 3.67 10.82 5.47
CA VAL A 124 4.81 10.06 5.99
C VAL A 124 5.24 10.70 7.30
N ASN A 125 5.16 9.95 8.40
CA ASN A 125 5.42 10.45 9.75
C ASN A 125 4.69 11.78 10.03
N ASP A 126 3.38 11.81 9.79
CA ASP A 126 2.48 12.94 10.03
C ASP A 126 2.69 14.16 9.11
N VAL A 127 3.66 14.12 8.18
CA VAL A 127 3.80 15.11 7.12
C VAL A 127 2.91 14.73 5.94
N ARG A 128 1.88 15.55 5.66
CA ARG A 128 0.94 15.33 4.56
C ARG A 128 1.44 15.88 3.24
N TYR A 129 1.39 15.05 2.20
CA TYR A 129 1.78 15.39 0.84
C TYR A 129 0.53 15.61 -0.04
N PRO A 130 0.64 16.42 -1.12
CA PRO A 130 -0.49 16.68 -2.00
C PRO A 130 -0.94 15.41 -2.73
N PRO A 131 -2.21 15.30 -3.14
CA PRO A 131 -2.66 14.19 -3.97
C PRO A 131 -1.81 14.02 -5.23
N VAL A 132 -1.64 12.78 -5.67
CA VAL A 132 -0.95 12.47 -6.93
C VAL A 132 -1.89 12.79 -8.10
N LEU A 133 -1.86 14.02 -8.60
CA LEU A 133 -2.84 14.55 -9.57
C LEU A 133 -2.81 13.85 -10.95
N GLU A 134 -1.73 13.16 -11.28
CA GLU A 134 -1.55 12.40 -12.51
C GLU A 134 -2.34 11.10 -12.49
N TRP A 135 -2.71 10.59 -11.32
CA TRP A 135 -3.49 9.37 -11.16
C TRP A 135 -4.98 9.63 -11.37
N LYS A 136 -5.36 9.82 -12.64
CA LYS A 136 -6.75 10.09 -13.06
C LYS A 136 -7.56 8.82 -13.38
N ASN A 137 -6.97 7.66 -13.17
CA ASN A 137 -7.46 6.35 -13.60
C ASN A 137 -7.80 5.40 -12.43
N LEU A 138 -7.99 5.93 -11.22
CA LEU A 138 -8.44 5.11 -10.09
C LEU A 138 -9.82 4.48 -10.39
N PRO A 139 -9.95 3.15 -10.28
CA PRO A 139 -11.19 2.44 -10.57
C PRO A 139 -12.26 2.77 -9.53
N SER A 140 -13.51 2.40 -9.79
CA SER A 140 -14.62 2.59 -8.84
C SER A 140 -14.46 1.77 -7.55
N LYS A 141 -13.55 0.80 -7.55
CA LYS A 141 -13.33 -0.14 -6.46
C LYS A 141 -11.85 -0.41 -6.30
N VAL A 142 -11.32 -0.12 -5.12
CA VAL A 142 -9.91 -0.33 -4.79
C VAL A 142 -9.77 -1.06 -3.46
N TYR A 143 -8.62 -1.67 -3.24
CA TYR A 143 -8.27 -2.36 -2.00
C TYR A 143 -6.98 -1.76 -1.46
N PRO A 144 -6.87 -1.50 -0.14
CA PRO A 144 -5.58 -1.26 0.50
C PRO A 144 -4.58 -2.34 0.11
N LEU A 145 -3.38 -1.95 -0.27
CA LEU A 145 -2.32 -2.83 -0.74
C LEU A 145 -1.01 -2.50 -0.01
N VAL A 146 -0.30 -3.54 0.38
CA VAL A 146 1.10 -3.45 0.79
C VAL A 146 1.94 -4.45 0.01
N SER A 147 3.19 -4.09 -0.24
CA SER A 147 4.20 -4.97 -0.82
C SER A 147 5.45 -4.87 0.04
N MET A 148 5.94 -6.02 0.49
CA MET A 148 7.09 -6.09 1.39
C MET A 148 8.14 -7.04 0.85
N ARG A 149 9.40 -6.74 1.11
CA ARG A 149 10.53 -7.64 0.83
C ARG A 149 11.02 -8.28 2.14
N HIS A 150 11.76 -9.38 2.00
CA HIS A 150 12.56 -10.08 3.02
C HIS A 150 12.61 -9.42 4.42
N ASN A 151 12.17 -10.14 5.45
CA ASN A 151 12.06 -9.68 6.85
C ASN A 151 11.18 -8.44 7.09
N GLY A 152 10.46 -7.96 6.09
CA GLY A 152 9.50 -6.88 6.23
C GLY A 152 8.35 -7.27 7.16
N ARG A 153 7.99 -6.35 8.05
CA ARG A 153 6.84 -6.50 8.95
C ARG A 153 6.05 -5.21 8.99
N PHE A 154 4.79 -5.29 8.56
CA PHE A 154 3.90 -4.14 8.49
C PHE A 154 2.69 -4.35 9.38
N ARG A 155 2.14 -3.25 9.89
CA ARG A 155 0.87 -3.25 10.62
C ARG A 155 -0.09 -2.23 10.02
N ILE A 156 -1.31 -2.66 9.70
CA ILE A 156 -2.38 -1.79 9.23
C ILE A 156 -3.36 -1.44 10.36
N SER A 157 -3.84 -0.21 10.38
CA SER A 157 -4.91 0.23 11.28
C SER A 157 -5.72 1.36 10.66
N ARG A 158 -6.95 1.57 11.14
CA ARG A 158 -7.69 2.79 10.80
C ARG A 158 -6.93 3.99 11.32
N HIS A 159 -6.93 5.06 10.53
CA HIS A 159 -6.44 6.35 10.99
C HIS A 159 -7.52 7.00 11.86
N ASN A 160 -7.14 7.49 13.04
CA ASN A 160 -8.05 8.15 13.98
C ASN A 160 -8.21 9.63 13.67
#